data_AF-A0A967E062-F1
#
_entry.id   AF-A0A967E062-F1
#
_cell.length_a   1.000
_cell.length_b   1.000
_cell.length_c   1.000
_cell.angle_alpha   90.00
_cell.angle_beta   90.00
_cell.angle_gamma   90.00
#
_symmetry.space_group_name_H-M   'P 1'
#
loop_
_entity.id
_entity.type
_entity.pdbx_description
1 polymer ?
#
loop_
_entity_poly.entity_id
_entity_poly.type
_entity_poly.pdbx_seq_one_letter_code
_entity_poly.pdbx_strand_id
1 'polypeptide(L)'
;ELRGISPCVTTQEEVDSLPSLKKTLREHYERKRRHYGIDRQLQYDPDLKRLFSAMPSNATKPSAASFLNRFRREVRRKVASWTGEYQYTIDQVLEDMIRRCRELDLRVPVTEEQAKLDFTLLLTVHTMNFLRSGRHRVAL
;
A
#
# COMPACT_ATOMS: atom_id res chain seq x y z
N GLU A 1 45.44 -5.48 -5.90
CA GLU A 1 45.65 -4.24 -5.13
C GLU A 1 45.48 -3.04 -6.06
N LEU A 2 44.56 -2.11 -5.78
CA LEU A 2 44.38 -0.90 -6.60
C LEU A 2 45.22 0.24 -6.00
N ARG A 3 46.55 0.20 -6.17
CA ARG A 3 47.42 1.34 -5.82
C ARG A 3 47.49 2.31 -7.00
N GLY A 4 47.05 3.55 -6.80
CA GLY A 4 47.39 4.69 -7.67
C GLY A 4 46.34 5.16 -8.67
N ILE A 5 45.13 4.57 -8.68
CA ILE A 5 44.03 5.07 -9.53
C ILE A 5 43.19 6.04 -8.71
N SER A 6 43.19 7.32 -9.08
CA SER A 6 42.30 8.31 -8.47
C SER A 6 40.83 7.92 -8.74
N PRO A 7 39.96 7.94 -7.72
CA PRO A 7 38.57 7.57 -7.87
C PRO A 7 37.87 8.48 -8.88
N CYS A 8 37.10 7.89 -9.79
CA CYS A 8 36.39 8.60 -10.87
C CYS A 8 35.27 9.52 -10.34
N VAL A 9 34.88 9.34 -9.08
CA VAL A 9 33.88 10.16 -8.38
C VAL A 9 34.57 10.83 -7.20
N THR A 10 34.87 12.12 -7.34
CA THR A 10 35.45 12.97 -6.31
C THR A 10 34.41 13.81 -5.56
N THR A 11 33.15 13.79 -6.00
CA THR A 11 32.04 14.50 -5.37
C THR A 11 31.61 13.82 -4.07
N GLN A 12 31.78 14.51 -2.95
CA GLN A 12 31.10 14.21 -1.68
C GLN A 12 29.75 14.93 -1.63
N GLU A 13 28.90 14.72 -2.63
CA GLU A 13 27.56 15.29 -2.61
C GLU A 13 26.72 14.54 -1.56
N GLU A 14 26.40 15.23 -0.47
CA GLU A 14 25.56 14.67 0.59
C GLU A 14 24.11 14.61 0.08
N VAL A 15 23.67 13.41 -0.27
CA VAL A 15 22.28 13.17 -0.70
C VAL A 15 21.36 13.44 0.49
N ASP A 16 20.49 14.45 0.34
CA ASP A 16 19.52 14.91 1.34
C ASP A 16 20.14 15.41 2.67
N SER A 17 21.07 16.39 2.61
CA SER A 17 21.59 17.06 3.82
C SER A 17 20.47 17.48 4.78
N LEU A 18 20.44 16.89 5.97
CA LEU A 18 19.50 17.19 7.05
C LEU A 18 19.34 18.69 7.37
N PRO A 19 20.39 19.54 7.36
CA PRO A 19 20.23 20.98 7.59
C PRO A 19 19.48 21.71 6.46
N SER A 20 19.37 21.14 5.26
CA SER A 20 18.64 21.71 4.12
C SER A 20 17.16 21.30 4.06
N LEU A 21 16.76 20.31 4.89
CA LEU A 21 15.43 19.72 4.87
C LEU A 21 14.40 20.62 5.58
N LYS A 22 14.03 21.73 4.95
CA LYS A 22 12.97 22.65 5.42
C LYS A 22 11.56 22.11 5.22
N LYS A 23 11.44 20.93 4.63
CA LYS A 23 10.17 20.35 4.22
C LYS A 23 9.41 19.83 5.43
N THR A 24 8.22 20.37 5.66
CA THR A 24 7.34 19.81 6.68
C THR A 24 6.86 18.41 6.25
N LEU A 25 6.55 17.54 7.22
CA LEU A 25 5.92 16.25 6.93
C LEU A 25 4.66 16.42 6.08
N ARG A 26 3.88 17.48 6.30
CA ARG A 26 2.68 17.81 5.52
C ARG A 26 3.02 17.99 4.03
N GLU A 27 3.96 18.88 3.71
CA GLU A 27 4.39 19.12 2.32
C GLU A 27 5.03 17.87 1.72
N HIS A 28 5.71 17.06 2.54
CA HIS A 28 6.23 15.76 2.12
C HIS A 28 5.11 14.87 1.60
N TYR A 29 4.07 14.67 2.41
CA TYR A 29 2.92 13.85 2.06
C TYR A 29 2.05 14.46 0.95
N GLU A 30 1.90 15.78 0.87
CA GLU A 30 1.14 16.45 -0.21
C GLU A 30 1.80 16.30 -1.58
N ARG A 31 3.13 16.50 -1.67
CA ARG A 31 3.89 16.26 -2.91
C ARG A 31 3.75 14.79 -3.33
N LYS A 32 3.81 13.88 -2.36
CA LYS A 32 3.58 12.45 -2.59
C LYS A 32 2.16 12.19 -3.09
N ARG A 33 1.14 12.81 -2.48
CA ARG A 33 -0.27 12.68 -2.91
C ARG A 33 -0.48 13.05 -4.37
N ARG A 34 0.15 14.14 -4.84
CA ARG A 34 0.08 14.56 -6.24
C ARG A 34 0.85 13.62 -7.18
N HIS A 35 2.01 13.14 -6.74
CA HIS A 35 2.84 12.26 -7.56
C HIS A 35 2.23 10.87 -7.72
N TYR A 36 1.59 10.32 -6.69
CA TYR A 36 1.06 8.94 -6.69
C TYR A 36 -0.46 8.85 -6.90
N GLY A 37 -1.13 9.97 -7.20
CA GLY A 37 -2.59 10.06 -7.34
C GLY A 37 -3.16 9.11 -8.41
N ILE A 38 -3.94 8.14 -7.94
CA ILE A 38 -5.31 7.78 -8.32
C ILE A 38 -5.58 7.62 -9.82
N ASP A 39 -5.50 6.38 -10.33
CA ASP A 39 -6.31 5.94 -11.48
C ASP A 39 -6.39 4.40 -11.60
N ARG A 40 -6.82 3.72 -10.53
CA ARG A 40 -6.86 2.23 -10.53
C ARG A 40 -8.00 1.62 -9.71
N GLN A 41 -9.11 2.33 -9.55
CA GLN A 41 -10.24 1.93 -8.69
C GLN A 41 -10.91 0.60 -9.10
N LEU A 42 -10.65 0.09 -10.32
CA LEU A 42 -11.32 -1.10 -10.89
C LEU A 42 -10.49 -2.39 -10.85
N GLN A 43 -9.23 -2.38 -10.43
CA GLN A 43 -8.37 -3.57 -10.54
C GLN A 43 -8.49 -4.57 -9.39
N TYR A 44 -9.08 -4.18 -8.26
CA TYR A 44 -9.14 -5.03 -7.07
C TYR A 44 -10.38 -5.91 -7.00
N ASP A 45 -11.45 -5.55 -7.71
CA ASP A 45 -12.75 -6.21 -7.63
C ASP A 45 -12.71 -7.73 -7.85
N PRO A 46 -11.99 -8.28 -8.84
CA PRO A 46 -11.97 -9.73 -9.05
C PRO A 46 -11.39 -10.46 -7.85
N ASP A 47 -10.32 -9.91 -7.26
CA ASP A 47 -9.65 -10.53 -6.13
C ASP A 47 -10.42 -10.32 -4.83
N LEU A 48 -11.06 -9.15 -4.65
CA LEU A 48 -11.99 -8.90 -3.55
C LEU A 48 -13.19 -9.85 -3.59
N LYS A 49 -13.74 -10.16 -4.78
CA LYS A 49 -14.84 -11.12 -4.96
C LYS A 49 -14.43 -12.59 -4.82
N ARG A 50 -13.13 -12.89 -4.92
CA ARG A 50 -12.59 -14.22 -4.62
C ARG A 50 -12.40 -14.41 -3.13
N LEU A 51 -11.87 -13.39 -2.45
CA LEU A 51 -11.58 -13.41 -1.03
C LEU A 51 -12.82 -13.21 -0.17
N PHE A 52 -13.68 -12.28 -0.57
CA PHE A 52 -14.98 -12.01 0.03
C PHE A 52 -16.10 -12.42 -0.91
N SER A 53 -17.30 -12.65 -0.39
CA SER A 53 -18.41 -13.16 -1.18
C SER A 53 -19.63 -12.24 -1.13
N ALA A 54 -20.26 -12.02 -2.29
CA ALA A 54 -21.57 -11.37 -2.43
C ALA A 54 -22.72 -12.39 -2.56
N MET A 55 -22.47 -13.69 -2.29
CA MET A 55 -23.51 -14.70 -2.43
C MET A 55 -24.66 -14.45 -1.44
N PRO A 56 -25.94 -14.61 -1.83
CA PRO A 56 -27.07 -14.45 -0.93
C PRO A 56 -26.99 -15.33 0.32
N SER A 57 -26.39 -16.52 0.20
CA SER A 57 -26.15 -17.44 1.33
C SER A 57 -25.23 -16.87 2.41
N ASN A 58 -24.47 -15.82 2.10
CA ASN A 58 -23.57 -15.13 3.04
C ASN A 58 -24.17 -13.82 3.59
N ALA A 59 -25.44 -13.50 3.32
CA ALA A 59 -26.05 -12.23 3.75
C ALA A 59 -26.02 -12.01 5.28
N THR A 60 -26.07 -13.09 6.07
CA THR A 60 -25.97 -13.04 7.54
C THR A 60 -24.54 -12.89 8.05
N LYS A 61 -23.54 -13.04 7.18
CA LYS A 61 -22.13 -12.94 7.56
C LYS A 61 -21.68 -11.48 7.71
N PRO A 62 -20.60 -11.23 8.47
CA PRO A 62 -20.09 -9.89 8.67
C PRO A 62 -19.72 -9.20 7.36
N SER A 63 -19.94 -7.89 7.29
CA SER A 63 -19.49 -7.06 6.16
C SER A 63 -17.96 -7.06 6.07
N ALA A 64 -17.45 -7.28 4.86
CA ALA A 64 -16.02 -7.20 4.56
C ALA A 64 -15.47 -5.79 4.83
N ALA A 65 -16.21 -4.74 4.49
CA ALA A 65 -15.80 -3.36 4.75
C ALA A 65 -15.64 -3.08 6.25
N SER A 66 -16.57 -3.54 7.09
CA SER A 66 -16.48 -3.38 8.54
C SER A 66 -15.32 -4.20 9.12
N PHE A 67 -15.16 -5.43 8.67
CA PHE A 67 -14.04 -6.29 9.05
C PHE A 67 -12.68 -5.64 8.74
N LEU A 68 -12.49 -5.15 7.51
CA LEU A 68 -11.26 -4.48 7.09
C LEU A 68 -10.98 -3.20 7.86
N ASN A 69 -12.02 -2.41 8.21
CA ASN A 69 -11.84 -1.22 9.05
C ASN A 69 -11.28 -1.56 10.43
N ARG A 70 -11.71 -2.66 11.05
CA ARG A 70 -11.16 -3.11 12.35
C ARG A 70 -9.70 -3.55 12.23
N PHE A 71 -9.36 -4.23 11.13
CA PHE A 71 -8.02 -4.76 10.88
C PHE A 71 -7.04 -3.74 10.24
N ARG A 72 -7.53 -2.58 9.82
CA ARG A 72 -6.80 -1.57 9.01
C ARG A 72 -5.44 -1.18 9.60
N ARG A 73 -5.40 -0.88 10.90
CA ARG A 73 -4.18 -0.42 11.56
C ARG A 73 -3.12 -1.53 11.64
N GLU A 74 -3.53 -2.77 11.85
CA GLU A 74 -2.63 -3.91 11.97
C GLU A 74 -2.04 -4.28 10.60
N VAL A 75 -2.91 -4.49 9.60
CA VAL A 75 -2.49 -4.88 8.25
C VAL A 75 -1.59 -3.84 7.60
N ARG A 76 -1.91 -2.56 7.77
CA ARG A 76 -1.09 -1.46 7.23
C ARG A 76 0.32 -1.49 7.79
N ARG A 77 0.48 -1.66 9.10
CA ARG A 77 1.81 -1.72 9.72
C ARG A 77 2.58 -2.96 9.26
N LYS A 78 1.91 -4.11 9.22
CA LYS A 78 2.52 -5.38 8.82
C LYS A 78 3.01 -5.36 7.38
N VAL A 79 2.19 -4.84 6.46
CA VAL A 79 2.59 -4.68 5.05
C VAL A 79 3.69 -3.64 4.92
N ALA A 80 3.60 -2.50 5.63
CA ALA A 80 4.65 -1.47 5.58
C ALA A 80 6.01 -2.01 6.05
N SER A 81 6.04 -2.77 7.15
CA SER A 81 7.30 -3.31 7.68
C SER A 81 7.96 -4.31 6.73
N TRP A 82 7.16 -5.09 5.99
CA TRP A 82 7.65 -6.10 5.06
C TRP A 82 8.01 -5.56 3.68
N THR A 83 7.32 -4.51 3.23
CA THR A 83 7.52 -3.92 1.90
C THR A 83 8.51 -2.75 1.91
N GLY A 84 8.80 -2.18 3.09
CA GLY A 84 9.55 -0.92 3.20
C GLY A 84 8.72 0.30 2.77
N GLU A 85 7.43 0.12 2.48
CA GLU A 85 6.58 1.16 1.96
C GLU A 85 6.04 2.13 3.01
N TYR A 86 5.74 3.32 2.53
CA TYR A 86 5.12 4.34 3.35
C TYR A 86 3.70 3.91 3.70
N GLN A 87 3.42 3.86 5.01
CA GLN A 87 2.11 3.47 5.54
C GLN A 87 0.96 4.24 4.88
N TYR A 88 1.17 5.51 4.52
CA TYR A 88 0.17 6.31 3.81
C TYR A 88 -0.25 5.69 2.47
N THR A 89 0.70 5.22 1.65
CA THR A 89 0.40 4.61 0.35
C THR A 89 -0.46 3.36 0.52
N ILE A 90 -0.08 2.51 1.49
CA ILE A 90 -0.84 1.30 1.81
C ILE A 90 -2.23 1.65 2.32
N ASP A 91 -2.35 2.69 3.15
CA ASP A 91 -3.62 3.17 3.69
C ASP A 91 -4.57 3.65 2.59
N GLN A 92 -4.06 4.29 1.54
CA GLN A 92 -4.85 4.71 0.37
C GLN A 92 -5.38 3.50 -0.43
N VAL A 93 -4.52 2.52 -0.73
CA VAL A 93 -4.95 1.29 -1.42
C VAL A 93 -5.99 0.54 -0.59
N LEU A 94 -5.77 0.46 0.71
CA LEU A 94 -6.68 -0.17 1.66
C LEU A 94 -8.03 0.56 1.73
N GLU A 95 -8.03 1.89 1.72
CA GLU A 95 -9.25 2.70 1.72
C GLU A 95 -10.08 2.49 0.46
N ASP A 96 -9.42 2.45 -0.70
CA ASP A 96 -10.06 2.13 -1.97
C ASP A 96 -10.68 0.72 -1.94
N MET A 97 -9.95 -0.28 -1.45
CA MET A 97 -10.46 -1.66 -1.30
C MET A 97 -11.66 -1.72 -0.34
N ILE A 98 -11.63 -0.99 0.79
CA ILE A 98 -12.75 -0.91 1.74
C ILE A 98 -13.99 -0.31 1.08
N ARG A 99 -13.81 0.76 0.30
CA ARG A 99 -14.90 1.39 -0.46
C ARG A 99 -15.49 0.41 -1.47
N ARG A 100 -14.66 -0.29 -2.25
CA ARG A 100 -15.13 -1.32 -3.20
C ARG A 100 -15.87 -2.45 -2.51
N CYS A 101 -15.38 -2.94 -1.37
CA CYS A 101 -16.09 -3.95 -0.57
C CYS A 101 -17.49 -3.50 -0.14
N ARG A 102 -17.65 -2.21 0.19
CA ARG A 102 -18.96 -1.64 0.54
C ARG A 102 -19.88 -1.52 -0.68
N GLU A 103 -19.36 -1.02 -1.79
CA GLU A 103 -20.11 -0.86 -3.04
C GLU A 103 -20.59 -2.20 -3.63
N LEU A 104 -19.81 -3.26 -3.44
CA LEU A 104 -20.12 -4.62 -3.90
C LEU A 104 -20.88 -5.46 -2.86
N ASP A 105 -21.24 -4.89 -1.71
CA ASP A 105 -21.84 -5.56 -0.55
C ASP A 105 -21.17 -6.90 -0.15
N LEU A 106 -19.83 -6.89 -0.13
CA LEU A 106 -19.06 -8.10 0.13
C LEU A 106 -19.13 -8.53 1.61
N ARG A 107 -19.21 -9.83 1.82
CA ARG A 107 -19.31 -10.50 3.13
C ARG A 107 -18.10 -11.40 3.37
N VAL A 108 -17.71 -11.57 4.63
CA VAL A 108 -16.57 -12.42 5.03
C VAL A 108 -17.04 -13.88 5.11
N PRO A 109 -16.67 -14.76 4.16
CA PRO A 109 -17.23 -16.12 4.10
C PRO A 109 -16.51 -17.12 5.01
N VAL A 110 -15.27 -16.80 5.41
CA VAL A 110 -14.36 -17.64 6.21
C VAL A 110 -14.16 -17.09 7.62
N THR A 111 -13.34 -17.76 8.44
CA THR A 111 -12.99 -17.29 9.78
C THR A 111 -12.21 -15.98 9.73
N GLU A 112 -12.21 -15.25 10.85
CA GLU A 112 -11.55 -13.95 10.93
C GLU A 112 -10.04 -14.07 10.70
N GLU A 113 -9.41 -15.11 11.24
CA GLU A 113 -7.96 -15.37 11.12
C GLU A 113 -7.57 -15.65 9.66
N GLN A 114 -8.35 -16.48 8.97
CA GLN A 114 -8.10 -16.80 7.56
C GLN A 114 -8.28 -15.56 6.69
N ALA A 115 -9.36 -14.81 6.89
CA ALA A 115 -9.61 -13.58 6.14
C ALA A 115 -8.50 -12.53 6.35
N LYS A 116 -7.94 -12.41 7.57
CA LYS A 116 -6.80 -11.52 7.85
C LYS A 116 -5.56 -11.92 7.06
N LEU A 117 -5.24 -13.20 7.03
CA LEU A 117 -4.07 -13.72 6.30
C LEU A 117 -4.23 -13.49 4.80
N ASP A 118 -5.34 -13.94 4.22
CA ASP A 118 -5.60 -13.81 2.79
C ASP A 118 -5.60 -12.34 2.36
N PHE A 119 -6.20 -11.46 3.17
CA PHE A 119 -6.24 -10.05 2.85
C PHE A 119 -4.87 -9.39 2.96
N THR A 120 -4.04 -9.81 3.93
CA THR A 120 -2.66 -9.34 4.04
C THR A 120 -1.86 -9.70 2.78
N LEU A 121 -2.03 -10.93 2.27
CA LEU A 121 -1.38 -11.38 1.03
C LEU A 121 -1.85 -10.54 -0.17
N LEU A 122 -3.17 -10.37 -0.31
CA LEU A 122 -3.78 -9.57 -1.36
C LEU A 122 -3.25 -8.14 -1.36
N LEU A 123 -3.28 -7.48 -0.20
CA LEU A 123 -2.79 -6.11 -0.04
C LEU A 123 -1.29 -6.01 -0.35
N THR A 124 -0.49 -7.00 0.04
CA THR A 124 0.95 -7.04 -0.27
C THR A 124 1.19 -7.12 -1.78
N VAL A 125 0.49 -8.02 -2.48
CA VAL A 125 0.61 -8.18 -3.94
C VAL A 125 0.23 -6.88 -4.65
N HIS A 126 -0.91 -6.28 -4.28
CA HIS A 126 -1.34 -5.03 -4.91
C HIS A 126 -0.46 -3.84 -4.56
N THR A 127 0.08 -3.79 -3.35
CA THR A 127 1.07 -2.78 -2.97
C THR A 127 2.32 -2.95 -3.84
N MET A 128 2.89 -4.15 -3.96
CA MET A 128 4.06 -4.38 -4.81
C MET A 128 3.79 -4.11 -6.30
N ASN A 129 2.62 -4.48 -6.82
CA ASN A 129 2.23 -4.19 -8.21
C ASN A 129 2.04 -2.69 -8.45
N PHE A 130 1.49 -1.97 -7.48
CA PHE A 130 1.40 -0.51 -7.51
C PHE A 130 2.80 0.12 -7.67
N LEU A 131 3.80 -0.40 -6.95
CA LEU A 131 5.18 0.10 -7.03
C LEU A 131 5.86 -0.24 -8.35
N ARG A 132 5.68 -1.46 -8.86
CA ARG A 132 6.25 -1.90 -10.16
C ARG A 132 5.65 -1.15 -11.34
N SER A 133 4.43 -0.62 -11.22
CA SER A 133 3.74 0.12 -12.29
C SER A 133 4.28 1.53 -12.58
N GLY A 134 5.43 1.92 -12.01
CA GLY A 134 6.24 3.00 -12.58
C GLY A 134 6.17 4.38 -11.92
N ARG A 135 6.26 4.46 -10.58
CA ARG A 135 6.56 5.75 -9.90
C ARG A 135 7.75 5.70 -8.94
N HIS A 136 8.63 4.71 -9.13
CA HIS A 136 10.02 4.82 -8.72
C HIS A 136 10.82 5.54 -9.82
N ARG A 137 10.46 6.79 -10.10
CA ARG A 137 11.49 7.79 -10.34
C ARG A 137 11.64 8.53 -9.01
N VAL A 138 12.33 7.89 -8.09
CA VAL A 138 13.18 8.67 -7.20
C VAL A 138 14.19 9.27 -8.16
N ALA A 139 14.04 10.54 -8.48
CA ALA A 139 15.19 11.31 -8.91
C ALA A 139 16.12 11.27 -7.70
N LEU A 140 17.09 10.36 -7.76
CA LEU A 140 18.36 10.51 -7.08
C LEU A 140 19.10 11.64 -7.81
#